data_AF-A0A2S2P1M3-F1
#
_entry.id   AF-A0A2S2P1M3-F1
#
_cell.length_a   1.000
_cell.length_b   1.000
_cell.length_c   1.000
_cell.angle_alpha   90.00
_cell.angle_beta   90.00
_cell.angle_gamma   90.00
#
_symmetry.space_group_name_H-M   'P 1'
#
loop_
_entity.id
_entity.type
_entity.pdbx_description
1 polymer ?
#
loop_
_entity_poly.entity_id
_entity_poly.type
_entity_poly.pdbx_seq_one_letter_code
_entity_poly.pdbx_strand_id
1 'polypeptide(L)'
;GPGGPGGPGGPGGPGGPGGPGGPGGPGGPGGPGGPESPESPRGPGSPTYIGNITNIDISTDIQYTFITSGTQITQSVQNYQNSVEEKITISLQNVQESEQTDYTVLVVKSLEISQQIYQCNIDYLNSVVSDSLQYISQVTTPGSQEYTIALIVIYRDTEEKMSELSSTMEIPLKRTIYPLTSNEYNYVSQSVDYSEFVKNFYQYFDVKVEEIYNTQNDADLFLTNSVTQFNMIYEKVNTAVQQAPDDTYKTFLLSYLQKTITVYKQTTDYFKEQIVQTQQFISETGDNSKSAFYKEITQRMNSITVFYSSALIKCYQYSMNSSSVTIYQSEFDIVIVETTIVSSYTETISSGHYN
;
A
#
# COMPACT_ATOMS: atom_id res chain seq x y z
N GLY A 1 -79.67 -35.93 11.81
CA GLY A 1 -79.38 -35.32 10.48
C GLY A 1 -78.11 -35.95 9.93
N PRO A 2 -77.95 -36.05 8.60
CA PRO A 2 -76.75 -36.63 8.00
C PRO A 2 -75.52 -35.76 8.28
N GLY A 3 -74.36 -36.39 8.49
CA GLY A 3 -73.09 -35.73 8.81
C GLY A 3 -72.60 -34.85 7.66
N GLY A 4 -72.08 -33.68 8.00
CA GLY A 4 -71.54 -32.71 7.04
C GLY A 4 -70.30 -33.25 6.30
N PRO A 5 -70.00 -32.72 5.09
CA PRO A 5 -68.87 -33.17 4.30
C PRO A 5 -67.54 -32.82 4.99
N GLY A 6 -66.57 -33.75 4.93
CA GLY A 6 -65.22 -33.55 5.43
C GLY A 6 -64.50 -32.44 4.68
N GLY A 7 -63.79 -31.58 5.43
CA GLY A 7 -63.03 -30.47 4.87
C GLY A 7 -61.85 -30.92 3.98
N PRO A 8 -61.35 -30.04 3.09
CA PRO A 8 -60.25 -30.36 2.20
C PRO A 8 -58.95 -30.61 2.99
N GLY A 9 -58.15 -31.58 2.51
CA GLY A 9 -56.83 -31.89 3.08
C GLY A 9 -55.86 -30.72 2.92
N GLY A 10 -55.07 -30.45 3.96
CA GLY A 10 -54.08 -29.38 3.96
C GLY A 10 -52.96 -29.60 2.94
N PRO A 11 -52.26 -28.52 2.52
CA PRO A 11 -51.15 -28.62 1.57
C PRO A 11 -49.98 -29.45 2.14
N GLY A 12 -49.30 -30.19 1.26
CA GLY A 12 -48.10 -30.96 1.61
C GLY A 12 -46.94 -30.04 2.03
N GLY A 13 -46.20 -30.46 3.05
CA GLY A 13 -45.04 -29.70 3.55
C GLY A 13 -43.90 -29.61 2.52
N PRO A 14 -43.01 -28.61 2.66
CA PRO A 14 -41.87 -28.44 1.76
C PRO A 14 -40.87 -29.61 1.86
N GLY A 15 -40.22 -29.93 0.74
CA GLY A 15 -39.16 -30.94 0.69
C GLY A 15 -37.94 -30.53 1.50
N GLY A 16 -37.32 -31.50 2.19
CA GLY A 16 -36.12 -31.26 3.00
C GLY A 16 -34.90 -30.86 2.15
N PRO A 17 -33.91 -30.18 2.75
CA PRO A 17 -32.70 -29.77 2.05
C PRO A 17 -31.85 -30.98 1.62
N GLY A 18 -31.13 -30.83 0.50
CA GLY A 18 -30.18 -31.83 0.01
C GLY A 18 -29.00 -32.01 0.96
N GLY A 19 -28.54 -33.25 1.14
CA GLY A 19 -27.39 -33.55 2.00
C GLY A 19 -26.07 -33.00 1.44
N PRO A 20 -25.05 -32.80 2.30
CA PRO A 20 -23.75 -32.29 1.88
C PRO A 20 -23.00 -33.27 0.97
N GLY A 21 -22.20 -32.73 0.05
CA GLY A 21 -21.31 -33.52 -0.81
C GLY A 21 -20.20 -34.20 0.00
N GLY A 22 -19.86 -35.44 -0.38
CA GLY A 22 -18.79 -36.20 0.28
C GLY A 22 -17.39 -35.61 0.02
N PRO A 23 -16.41 -35.88 0.89
CA PRO A 23 -15.05 -35.35 0.74
C PRO A 23 -14.33 -35.95 -0.48
N GLY A 24 -13.47 -35.15 -1.11
CA GLY A 24 -12.58 -35.58 -2.19
C GLY A 24 -11.54 -36.59 -1.71
N GLY A 25 -11.24 -37.61 -2.53
CA GLY A 25 -10.24 -38.63 -2.20
C GLY A 25 -8.80 -38.07 -2.19
N PRO A 26 -7.86 -38.72 -1.49
CA PRO A 26 -6.48 -38.26 -1.42
C PRO A 26 -5.75 -38.38 -2.77
N GLY A 27 -4.87 -37.42 -3.06
CA GLY A 27 -4.00 -37.43 -4.24
C GLY A 27 -2.94 -38.55 -4.15
N GLY A 28 -2.65 -39.20 -5.28
CA GLY A 28 -1.64 -40.25 -5.37
C GLY A 28 -0.20 -39.73 -5.18
N PRO A 29 0.76 -40.59 -4.79
CA PRO A 29 2.15 -40.18 -4.56
C PRO A 29 2.85 -39.79 -5.87
N GLY A 30 3.72 -38.77 -5.80
CA GLY A 30 4.55 -38.32 -6.92
C GLY A 30 5.63 -39.34 -7.31
N GLY A 31 5.92 -39.43 -8.61
CA GLY A 31 6.97 -40.31 -9.15
C GLY A 31 8.39 -39.84 -8.80
N PRO A 32 9.40 -40.74 -8.89
CA PRO A 32 10.79 -40.41 -8.56
C PRO A 32 11.45 -39.50 -9.60
N GLY A 33 12.33 -38.60 -9.14
CA GLY A 33 13.10 -37.68 -9.99
C GLY A 33 14.16 -38.40 -10.85
N GLY A 34 14.36 -37.89 -12.07
CA GLY A 34 15.37 -38.39 -13.01
C GLY A 34 16.80 -37.95 -12.65
N PRO A 35 17.84 -38.61 -13.21
CA PRO A 35 19.24 -38.34 -12.89
C PRO A 35 19.78 -37.10 -13.60
N GLU A 36 20.70 -36.40 -12.94
CA GLU A 36 21.42 -35.23 -13.49
C GLU A 36 22.46 -35.63 -14.55
N SER A 37 22.62 -34.78 -15.58
CA SER A 37 23.59 -34.96 -16.67
C SER A 37 24.94 -34.30 -16.33
N PRO A 38 26.08 -34.82 -16.85
CA PRO A 38 27.40 -34.34 -16.49
C PRO A 38 27.79 -33.05 -17.23
N GLU A 39 28.62 -32.22 -16.57
CA GLU A 39 29.15 -30.97 -17.14
C GLU A 39 30.15 -31.20 -18.29
N SER A 40 30.10 -30.33 -19.31
CA SER A 40 31.03 -30.28 -20.44
C SER A 40 32.06 -29.14 -20.27
N PRO A 41 33.27 -29.25 -20.86
CA PRO A 41 34.40 -28.37 -20.52
C PRO A 41 34.32 -26.99 -21.19
N ARG A 42 34.88 -25.98 -20.51
CA ARG A 42 34.93 -24.57 -20.95
C ARG A 42 35.90 -24.34 -22.10
N GLY A 43 35.44 -23.71 -23.19
CA GLY A 43 36.26 -23.11 -24.24
C GLY A 43 36.37 -21.57 -24.09
N PRO A 44 37.37 -20.90 -24.70
CA PRO A 44 37.68 -19.50 -24.41
C PRO A 44 37.03 -18.49 -25.38
N GLY A 45 36.38 -17.47 -24.79
CA GLY A 45 36.48 -16.03 -25.12
C GLY A 45 35.85 -15.43 -26.38
N SER A 46 34.68 -14.77 -26.23
CA SER A 46 34.31 -13.41 -26.72
C SER A 46 32.77 -13.21 -26.75
N PRO A 47 32.24 -11.98 -26.78
CA PRO A 47 32.25 -10.91 -25.77
C PRO A 47 30.92 -10.86 -24.98
N THR A 48 30.98 -10.42 -23.72
CA THR A 48 29.85 -10.32 -22.78
C THR A 48 28.83 -9.24 -23.19
N TYR A 49 27.73 -9.68 -23.80
CA TYR A 49 26.42 -9.05 -23.73
C TYR A 49 25.47 -10.14 -23.25
N ILE A 50 25.23 -10.23 -21.94
CA ILE A 50 23.96 -10.13 -21.20
C ILE A 50 24.39 -10.09 -19.73
N GLY A 51 24.27 -8.93 -19.08
CA GLY A 51 24.48 -8.84 -17.63
C GLY A 51 23.37 -9.61 -16.93
N ASN A 52 23.68 -10.85 -16.55
CA ASN A 52 23.11 -11.61 -15.43
C ASN A 52 21.79 -11.09 -14.85
N ILE A 53 20.70 -11.58 -15.44
CA ILE A 53 19.37 -11.69 -14.83
C ILE A 53 19.38 -12.84 -13.79
N THR A 54 20.44 -12.96 -12.98
CA THR A 54 20.63 -14.14 -12.09
C THR A 54 20.50 -13.82 -10.61
N ASN A 55 20.09 -12.59 -10.26
CA ASN A 55 19.58 -12.27 -8.92
C ASN A 55 18.14 -11.73 -9.01
N ILE A 56 17.32 -12.32 -9.88
CA ILE A 56 15.89 -12.43 -9.52
C ILE A 56 15.93 -13.38 -8.31
N ASP A 57 15.48 -12.95 -7.14
CA ASP A 57 15.21 -13.90 -6.06
C ASP A 57 14.01 -14.74 -6.51
N ILE A 58 14.32 -15.81 -7.24
CA ILE A 58 13.33 -16.68 -7.90
C ILE A 58 12.36 -17.23 -6.84
N SER A 59 12.74 -17.26 -5.55
CA SER A 59 11.90 -17.78 -4.47
C SER A 59 10.69 -16.88 -4.16
N THR A 60 10.83 -15.55 -4.23
CA THR A 60 9.72 -14.60 -3.96
C THR A 60 8.81 -14.45 -5.18
N ASP A 61 9.37 -14.47 -6.39
CA ASP A 61 8.59 -14.30 -7.62
C ASP A 61 7.80 -15.56 -8.02
N ILE A 62 8.21 -16.76 -7.57
CA ILE A 62 7.42 -17.99 -7.74
C ILE A 62 6.02 -17.84 -7.13
N GLN A 63 5.88 -17.12 -6.01
CA GLN A 63 4.59 -16.94 -5.34
C GLN A 63 3.57 -16.17 -6.19
N TYR A 64 4.04 -15.34 -7.12
CA TYR A 64 3.21 -14.48 -7.97
C TYR A 64 2.99 -15.02 -9.38
N THR A 65 3.45 -16.25 -9.67
CA THR A 65 3.32 -16.88 -10.99
C THR A 65 1.87 -17.08 -11.45
N PHE A 66 0.89 -16.93 -10.55
CA PHE A 66 -0.53 -16.91 -10.90
C PHE A 66 -0.99 -15.62 -11.62
N ILE A 67 -0.18 -14.56 -11.59
CA ILE A 67 -0.46 -13.30 -12.30
C ILE A 67 -0.09 -13.47 -13.77
N THR A 68 -1.11 -13.40 -14.63
CA THR A 68 -0.98 -13.60 -16.08
C THR A 68 -1.61 -12.48 -16.90
N SER A 69 -2.35 -11.56 -16.26
CA SER A 69 -3.03 -10.46 -16.94
C SER A 69 -3.09 -9.22 -16.07
N GLY A 70 -3.05 -8.03 -16.70
CA GLY A 70 -3.26 -6.75 -16.03
C GLY A 70 -4.64 -6.66 -15.36
N THR A 71 -5.65 -7.36 -15.89
CA THR A 71 -7.00 -7.43 -15.30
C THR A 71 -6.99 -8.00 -13.88
N GLN A 72 -6.13 -8.99 -13.59
CA GLN A 72 -6.01 -9.53 -12.23
C GLN A 72 -5.49 -8.46 -11.25
N ILE A 73 -4.55 -7.63 -11.70
CA ILE A 73 -3.97 -6.55 -10.89
C ILE A 73 -5.04 -5.49 -10.62
N THR A 74 -5.73 -5.01 -11.65
CA THR A 74 -6.80 -4.01 -11.48
C THR A 74 -7.95 -4.54 -10.63
N GLN A 75 -8.30 -5.83 -10.77
CA GLN A 75 -9.34 -6.45 -9.94
C GLN A 75 -8.90 -6.57 -8.47
N SER A 76 -7.62 -6.84 -8.21
CA SER A 76 -7.07 -6.85 -6.84
C SER A 76 -7.23 -5.48 -6.17
N VAL A 77 -6.86 -4.41 -6.87
CA VAL A 77 -7.03 -3.03 -6.37
C VAL A 77 -8.50 -2.71 -6.12
N GLN A 78 -9.41 -3.08 -7.04
CA GLN A 78 -10.85 -2.86 -6.86
C GLN A 78 -11.41 -3.63 -5.66
N ASN A 79 -11.01 -4.89 -5.48
CA ASN A 79 -11.47 -5.71 -4.35
C ASN A 79 -10.99 -5.12 -3.02
N TYR A 80 -9.73 -4.69 -2.97
CA TYR A 80 -9.16 -4.00 -1.83
C TYR A 80 -9.92 -2.69 -1.54
N GLN A 81 -10.18 -1.89 -2.58
CA GLN A 81 -10.93 -0.65 -2.48
C GLN A 81 -12.30 -0.86 -1.84
N ASN A 82 -13.08 -1.81 -2.38
CA ASN A 82 -14.40 -2.14 -1.86
C ASN A 82 -14.35 -2.57 -0.38
N SER A 83 -13.33 -3.35 0.01
CA SER A 83 -13.18 -3.81 1.39
C SER A 83 -12.91 -2.67 2.38
N VAL A 84 -12.09 -1.70 2.00
CA VAL A 84 -11.79 -0.54 2.86
C VAL A 84 -12.98 0.41 2.93
N GLU A 85 -13.65 0.67 1.81
CA GLU A 85 -14.86 1.51 1.76
C GLU A 85 -16.00 0.93 2.60
N GLU A 86 -16.19 -0.39 2.59
CA GLU A 86 -17.15 -1.07 3.47
C GLU A 86 -16.81 -0.88 4.94
N LYS A 87 -15.52 -1.05 5.32
CA LYS A 87 -15.07 -0.81 6.71
C LYS A 87 -15.30 0.62 7.16
N ILE A 88 -15.01 1.61 6.30
CA ILE A 88 -15.26 3.03 6.58
C ILE A 88 -16.76 3.26 6.79
N THR A 89 -17.60 2.71 5.91
CA THR A 89 -19.06 2.86 5.98
C THR A 89 -19.62 2.31 7.30
N ILE A 90 -19.22 1.09 7.67
CA ILE A 90 -19.61 0.46 8.94
C ILE A 90 -19.10 1.27 10.13
N SER A 91 -17.85 1.72 10.11
CA SER A 91 -17.26 2.55 11.16
C SER A 91 -18.00 3.88 11.34
N LEU A 92 -18.34 4.58 10.24
CA LEU A 92 -19.14 5.81 10.29
C LEU A 92 -20.50 5.57 10.91
N GLN A 93 -21.21 4.54 10.45
CA GLN A 93 -22.53 4.18 10.99
C GLN A 93 -22.46 3.89 12.49
N ASN A 94 -21.48 3.08 12.93
CA ASN A 94 -21.31 2.72 14.35
C ASN A 94 -21.10 3.95 15.24
N VAL A 95 -20.28 4.92 14.80
CA VAL A 95 -20.04 6.15 15.58
C VAL A 95 -21.27 7.06 15.57
N GLN A 96 -21.98 7.15 14.45
CA GLN A 96 -23.21 7.96 14.33
C GLN A 96 -24.37 7.42 15.15
N GLU A 97 -24.45 6.10 15.35
CA GLU A 97 -25.46 5.45 16.20
C GLU A 97 -25.11 5.50 17.70
N SER A 98 -23.88 5.88 18.05
CA SER A 98 -23.43 5.99 19.44
C SER A 98 -23.90 7.28 20.12
N GLU A 99 -23.69 7.38 21.44
CA GLU A 99 -23.98 8.61 22.19
C GLU A 99 -23.19 9.79 21.63
N GLN A 100 -23.90 10.85 21.26
CA GLN A 100 -23.27 12.01 20.64
C GLN A 100 -22.63 12.91 21.68
N THR A 101 -21.30 12.97 21.64
CA THR A 101 -20.43 13.82 22.46
C THR A 101 -19.53 14.66 21.56
N ASP A 102 -18.83 15.65 22.12
CA ASP A 102 -17.84 16.42 21.35
C ASP A 102 -16.75 15.52 20.74
N TYR A 103 -16.40 14.44 21.46
CA TYR A 103 -15.43 13.47 20.98
C TYR A 103 -15.97 12.60 19.84
N THR A 104 -17.23 12.13 19.88
CA THR A 104 -17.78 11.36 18.74
C THR A 104 -17.90 12.22 17.48
N VAL A 105 -18.27 13.49 17.62
CA VAL A 105 -18.29 14.45 16.50
C VAL A 105 -16.88 14.62 15.91
N LEU A 106 -15.85 14.70 16.75
CA LEU A 106 -14.46 14.71 16.31
C LEU A 106 -14.07 13.41 15.59
N VAL A 107 -14.48 12.25 16.10
CA VAL A 107 -14.18 10.94 15.47
C VAL A 107 -14.82 10.84 14.09
N VAL A 108 -16.07 11.29 13.93
CA VAL A 108 -16.74 11.32 12.61
C VAL A 108 -15.95 12.18 11.61
N LYS A 109 -15.63 13.43 11.98
CA LYS A 109 -14.85 14.33 11.12
C LYS A 109 -13.47 13.75 10.76
N SER A 110 -12.80 13.16 11.75
CA SER A 110 -11.51 12.49 11.53
C SER A 110 -11.63 11.35 10.52
N LEU A 111 -12.70 10.57 10.57
CA LEU A 111 -12.93 9.46 9.64
C LEU A 111 -13.32 9.95 8.24
N GLU A 112 -14.14 11.00 8.13
CA GLU A 112 -14.49 11.64 6.85
C GLU A 112 -13.24 12.18 6.12
N ILE A 113 -12.35 12.88 6.83
CA ILE A 113 -11.08 13.33 6.24
C ILE A 113 -10.18 12.14 5.87
N SER A 114 -10.15 11.11 6.70
CA SER A 114 -9.37 9.90 6.41
C SER A 114 -9.89 9.17 5.17
N GLN A 115 -11.20 9.20 4.93
CA GLN A 115 -11.80 8.71 3.70
C GLN A 115 -11.34 9.52 2.48
N GLN A 116 -11.24 10.86 2.59
CA GLN A 116 -10.72 11.70 1.50
C GLN A 116 -9.25 11.42 1.20
N ILE A 117 -8.43 11.26 2.25
CA ILE A 117 -7.02 10.84 2.13
C ILE A 117 -6.96 9.49 1.42
N TYR A 118 -7.71 8.50 1.89
CA TYR A 118 -7.74 7.18 1.28
C TYR A 118 -8.15 7.24 -0.20
N GLN A 119 -9.22 7.96 -0.52
CA GLN A 119 -9.77 8.04 -1.86
C GLN A 119 -8.77 8.61 -2.86
N CYS A 120 -8.13 9.75 -2.55
CA CYS A 120 -7.17 10.33 -3.47
C CYS A 120 -5.94 9.42 -3.68
N ASN A 121 -5.51 8.68 -2.65
CA ASN A 121 -4.38 7.77 -2.75
C ASN A 121 -4.71 6.46 -3.50
N ILE A 122 -5.93 5.91 -3.36
CA ILE A 122 -6.34 4.72 -4.13
C ILE A 122 -6.58 5.08 -5.61
N ASP A 123 -7.10 6.28 -5.89
CA ASP A 123 -7.23 6.81 -7.26
C ASP A 123 -5.86 6.99 -7.92
N TYR A 124 -4.87 7.49 -7.16
CA TYR A 124 -3.47 7.53 -7.59
C TYR A 124 -2.94 6.15 -7.91
N LEU A 125 -3.14 5.16 -7.01
CA LEU A 125 -2.66 3.79 -7.23
C LEU A 125 -3.26 3.18 -8.50
N ASN A 126 -4.58 3.31 -8.68
CA ASN A 126 -5.28 2.89 -9.89
C ASN A 126 -4.68 3.55 -11.14
N SER A 127 -4.39 4.85 -11.07
CA SER A 127 -3.83 5.61 -12.18
C SER A 127 -2.42 5.14 -12.57
N VAL A 128 -1.55 4.90 -11.59
CA VAL A 128 -0.15 4.47 -11.86
C VAL A 128 -0.08 3.02 -12.30
N VAL A 129 -0.96 2.16 -11.79
CA VAL A 129 -1.12 0.78 -12.29
C VAL A 129 -1.58 0.80 -13.74
N SER A 130 -2.61 1.60 -14.07
CA SER A 130 -3.11 1.73 -15.44
C SER A 130 -2.01 2.20 -16.41
N ASP A 131 -1.26 3.25 -16.05
CA ASP A 131 -0.15 3.74 -16.87
C ASP A 131 0.95 2.68 -17.03
N SER A 132 1.27 1.94 -15.96
CA SER A 132 2.29 0.90 -15.99
C SER A 132 1.89 -0.23 -16.94
N LEU A 133 0.63 -0.67 -16.88
CA LEU A 133 0.08 -1.70 -17.77
C LEU A 133 0.07 -1.24 -19.23
N GLN A 134 -0.28 0.03 -19.48
CA GLN A 134 -0.19 0.62 -20.80
C GLN A 134 1.25 0.66 -21.31
N TYR A 135 2.20 1.09 -20.47
CA TYR A 135 3.61 1.15 -20.82
C TYR A 135 4.16 -0.23 -21.19
N ILE A 136 3.97 -1.25 -20.34
CA ILE A 136 4.50 -2.60 -20.65
C ILE A 136 3.87 -3.19 -21.91
N SER A 137 2.61 -2.87 -22.20
CA SER A 137 1.94 -3.32 -23.44
C SER A 137 2.50 -2.65 -24.69
N GLN A 138 3.16 -1.50 -24.55
CA GLN A 138 3.82 -0.79 -25.66
C GLN A 138 5.26 -1.25 -25.87
N VAL A 139 5.98 -1.57 -24.79
CA VAL A 139 7.41 -1.93 -24.86
C VAL A 139 7.68 -3.43 -24.91
N THR A 140 6.66 -4.27 -24.70
CA THR A 140 6.77 -5.73 -24.78
C THR A 140 5.65 -6.33 -25.62
N THR A 141 5.72 -7.65 -25.87
CA THR A 141 4.62 -8.40 -26.50
C THR A 141 3.72 -9.03 -25.44
N PRO A 142 2.41 -8.71 -25.39
CA PRO A 142 1.48 -9.37 -24.48
C PRO A 142 1.52 -10.89 -24.61
N GLY A 143 1.64 -11.57 -23.46
CA GLY A 143 1.79 -13.04 -23.38
C GLY A 143 3.22 -13.56 -23.55
N SER A 144 4.21 -12.69 -23.79
CA SER A 144 5.62 -13.07 -23.70
C SER A 144 6.07 -13.25 -22.25
N GLN A 145 7.17 -13.98 -22.05
CA GLN A 145 7.78 -14.14 -20.72
C GLN A 145 8.17 -12.79 -20.10
N GLU A 146 8.70 -11.86 -20.90
CA GLU A 146 9.07 -10.51 -20.46
C GLU A 146 7.85 -9.71 -19.97
N TYR A 147 6.74 -9.77 -20.69
CA TYR A 147 5.48 -9.15 -20.27
C TYR A 147 4.95 -9.75 -18.95
N THR A 148 5.02 -11.07 -18.80
CA THR A 148 4.61 -11.75 -17.55
C THR A 148 5.49 -11.33 -16.38
N ILE A 149 6.81 -11.22 -16.55
CA ILE A 149 7.72 -10.72 -15.51
C ILE A 149 7.34 -9.30 -15.11
N ALA A 150 7.07 -8.41 -16.07
CA ALA A 150 6.66 -7.05 -15.76
C ALA A 150 5.33 -6.98 -14.99
N LEU A 151 4.36 -7.83 -15.35
CA LEU A 151 3.10 -7.93 -14.61
C LEU A 151 3.32 -8.35 -13.15
N ILE A 152 4.18 -9.34 -12.91
CA ILE A 152 4.52 -9.79 -11.56
C ILE A 152 5.12 -8.63 -10.75
N VAL A 153 6.06 -7.89 -11.32
CA VAL A 153 6.69 -6.74 -10.66
C VAL A 153 5.67 -5.64 -10.33
N ILE A 154 4.81 -5.27 -11.30
CA ILE A 154 3.75 -4.30 -11.07
C ILE A 154 2.81 -4.78 -9.97
N TYR A 155 2.44 -6.06 -9.96
CA TYR A 155 1.57 -6.62 -8.92
C TYR A 155 2.20 -6.55 -7.54
N ARG A 156 3.48 -6.90 -7.40
CA ARG A 156 4.24 -6.81 -6.14
C ARG A 156 4.26 -5.38 -5.61
N ASP A 157 4.64 -4.42 -6.45
CA ASP A 157 4.65 -2.99 -6.07
C ASP A 157 3.24 -2.51 -5.69
N THR A 158 2.20 -3.01 -6.36
CA THR A 158 0.80 -2.69 -6.06
C THR A 158 0.36 -3.26 -4.71
N GLU A 159 0.68 -4.51 -4.40
CA GLU A 159 0.34 -5.13 -3.11
C GLU A 159 0.99 -4.43 -1.93
N GLU A 160 2.30 -4.13 -2.03
CA GLU A 160 3.02 -3.38 -0.99
C GLU A 160 2.39 -2.01 -0.78
N LYS A 161 2.10 -1.28 -1.87
CA LYS A 161 1.42 0.01 -1.79
C LYS A 161 0.02 -0.08 -1.16
N MET A 162 -0.76 -1.13 -1.43
CA MET A 162 -2.05 -1.35 -0.75
C MET A 162 -1.88 -1.64 0.74
N SER A 163 -0.83 -2.36 1.14
CA SER A 163 -0.49 -2.61 2.54
C SER A 163 -0.19 -1.30 3.29
N GLU A 164 0.65 -0.44 2.70
CA GLU A 164 0.96 0.89 3.22
C GLU A 164 -0.29 1.77 3.36
N LEU A 165 -1.14 1.76 2.32
CA LEU A 165 -2.40 2.49 2.35
C LEU A 165 -3.34 1.99 3.45
N SER A 166 -3.32 0.70 3.75
CA SER A 166 -4.10 0.11 4.85
C SER A 166 -3.65 0.65 6.19
N SER A 167 -2.34 0.76 6.39
CA SER A 167 -1.74 1.29 7.61
C SER A 167 -2.21 2.71 7.89
N THR A 168 -2.39 3.56 6.85
CA THR A 168 -2.86 4.94 7.03
C THR A 168 -4.28 5.05 7.60
N MET A 169 -5.11 4.02 7.39
CA MET A 169 -6.50 3.93 7.85
C MET A 169 -6.66 3.21 9.18
N GLU A 170 -5.62 2.54 9.67
CA GLU A 170 -5.69 1.72 10.88
C GLU A 170 -6.07 2.55 12.12
N ILE A 171 -5.44 3.72 12.32
CA ILE A 171 -5.76 4.58 13.46
C ILE A 171 -7.21 5.11 13.41
N PRO A 172 -7.67 5.75 12.31
CA PRO A 172 -9.05 6.20 12.18
C PRO A 172 -10.08 5.10 12.41
N LEU A 173 -9.87 3.90 11.85
CA LEU A 173 -10.78 2.76 12.00
C LEU A 173 -10.76 2.19 13.41
N LYS A 174 -9.58 2.05 14.04
CA LYS A 174 -9.48 1.64 15.46
C LYS A 174 -10.23 2.64 16.35
N ARG A 175 -10.09 3.93 16.08
CA ARG A 175 -10.73 4.99 16.89
C ARG A 175 -12.25 4.86 16.93
N THR A 176 -12.88 4.23 15.94
CA THR A 176 -14.33 4.00 15.94
C THR A 176 -14.79 2.87 16.86
N ILE A 177 -13.87 2.08 17.42
CA ILE A 177 -14.17 0.93 18.29
C ILE A 177 -13.54 1.03 19.68
N TYR A 178 -12.56 1.91 19.88
CA TYR A 178 -12.03 2.27 21.22
C TYR A 178 -12.89 3.36 21.85
N PRO A 179 -13.01 3.42 23.19
CA PRO A 179 -14.19 4.04 23.83
C PRO A 179 -14.48 5.44 23.30
N LEU A 180 -15.68 5.58 22.72
CA LEU A 180 -16.16 6.73 21.97
C LEU A 180 -16.63 7.91 22.85
N THR A 181 -16.61 7.76 24.17
CA THR A 181 -17.12 8.74 25.13
C THR A 181 -16.01 9.37 25.98
N SER A 182 -14.83 9.60 25.39
CA SER A 182 -13.68 10.21 26.07
C SER A 182 -13.80 11.73 26.15
N ASN A 183 -13.29 12.31 27.23
CA ASN A 183 -13.11 13.77 27.37
C ASN A 183 -11.72 14.23 26.92
N GLU A 184 -10.87 13.31 26.45
CA GLU A 184 -9.52 13.58 25.96
C GLU A 184 -9.31 12.94 24.58
N TYR A 185 -8.30 13.40 23.87
CA TYR A 185 -7.92 12.81 22.59
C TYR A 185 -7.18 11.49 22.85
N ASN A 186 -7.85 10.37 22.65
CA ASN A 186 -7.26 9.07 22.97
C ASN A 186 -6.09 8.73 22.06
N TYR A 187 -5.00 8.23 22.65
CA TYR A 187 -3.90 7.67 21.88
C TYR A 187 -4.31 6.34 21.25
N VAL A 188 -4.13 6.24 19.93
CA VAL A 188 -4.30 5.04 19.13
C VAL A 188 -3.08 4.94 18.24
N SER A 189 -2.59 3.72 18.00
CA SER A 189 -1.38 3.49 17.20
C SER A 189 -1.61 2.48 16.08
N GLN A 190 -0.80 2.64 15.03
CA GLN A 190 -0.63 1.64 13.98
C GLN A 190 0.11 0.43 14.53
N SER A 191 -0.11 -0.74 13.92
CA SER A 191 0.61 -1.96 14.27
C SER A 191 2.04 -1.97 13.75
N VAL A 192 2.29 -1.27 12.64
CA VAL A 192 3.61 -1.16 12.00
C VAL A 192 4.20 0.22 12.29
N ASP A 193 5.46 0.26 12.73
CA ASP A 193 6.21 1.50 12.95
C ASP A 193 7.15 1.79 11.77
N TYR A 194 6.77 2.78 10.97
CA TYR A 194 7.55 3.25 9.82
C TYR A 194 8.59 4.32 10.16
N SER A 195 8.74 4.70 11.44
CA SER A 195 9.59 5.84 11.82
C SER A 195 11.06 5.64 11.41
N GLU A 196 11.59 4.43 11.53
CA GLU A 196 12.99 4.16 11.17
C GLU A 196 13.21 4.20 9.66
N PHE A 197 12.31 3.61 8.89
CA PHE A 197 12.30 3.72 7.44
C PHE A 197 12.31 5.19 7.00
N VAL A 198 11.42 6.00 7.56
CA VAL A 198 11.25 7.40 7.15
C VAL A 198 12.48 8.23 7.51
N LYS A 199 13.11 8.01 8.66
CA LYS A 199 14.40 8.65 8.99
C LYS A 199 15.48 8.30 7.98
N ASN A 200 15.59 7.01 7.62
CA ASN A 200 16.58 6.54 6.66
C ASN A 200 16.32 7.09 5.25
N PHE A 201 15.07 7.22 4.84
CA PHE A 201 14.67 7.88 3.60
C PHE A 201 15.14 9.34 3.56
N TYR A 202 14.86 10.12 4.61
CA TYR A 202 15.31 11.51 4.68
C TYR A 202 16.84 11.61 4.69
N GLN A 203 17.51 10.76 5.48
CA GLN A 203 18.97 10.71 5.54
C GLN A 203 19.60 10.35 4.17
N TYR A 204 18.98 9.45 3.41
CA TYR A 204 19.43 9.09 2.06
C TYR A 204 19.44 10.31 1.11
N PHE A 205 18.60 11.31 1.36
CA PHE A 205 18.59 12.57 0.63
C PHE A 205 19.25 13.74 1.37
N ASP A 206 20.10 13.44 2.37
CA ASP A 206 20.84 14.41 3.18
C ASP A 206 19.96 15.33 4.05
N VAL A 207 18.72 14.94 4.33
CA VAL A 207 17.79 15.67 5.21
C VAL A 207 17.92 15.14 6.63
N LYS A 208 18.12 16.04 7.60
CA LYS A 208 18.25 15.64 9.01
C LYS A 208 16.89 15.49 9.67
N VAL A 209 16.79 14.55 10.61
CA VAL A 209 15.53 14.22 11.31
C VAL A 209 14.99 15.43 12.08
N GLU A 210 15.86 16.26 12.66
CA GLU A 210 15.48 17.50 13.36
C GLU A 210 14.89 18.59 12.44
N GLU A 211 15.07 18.48 11.12
CA GLU A 211 14.39 19.36 10.17
C GLU A 211 12.93 18.98 9.96
N ILE A 212 12.53 17.77 10.38
CA ILE A 212 11.19 17.20 10.23
C ILE A 212 10.45 17.17 11.57
N TYR A 213 11.04 16.49 12.55
CA TYR A 213 10.42 16.20 13.84
C TYR A 213 10.71 17.30 14.86
N ASN A 214 9.77 17.51 15.77
CA ASN A 214 9.84 18.58 16.77
C ASN A 214 9.55 18.02 18.16
N THR A 215 10.12 18.64 19.19
CA THR A 215 9.97 18.20 20.59
C THR A 215 8.76 18.83 21.28
N GLN A 216 8.03 19.72 20.60
CA GLN A 216 6.92 20.49 21.13
C GLN A 216 5.56 19.79 20.97
N ASN A 217 5.55 18.60 20.35
CA ASN A 217 4.36 17.88 19.91
C ASN A 217 3.46 18.76 19.03
N ASP A 218 4.07 19.56 18.15
CA ASP A 218 3.35 20.45 17.25
C ASP A 218 3.09 19.71 15.93
N ALA A 219 1.86 19.25 15.75
CA ALA A 219 1.45 18.51 14.55
C ALA A 219 1.53 19.37 13.29
N ASP A 220 1.26 20.67 13.41
CA ASP A 220 1.26 21.59 12.27
C ASP A 220 2.67 21.89 11.79
N LEU A 221 3.57 22.16 12.74
CA LEU A 221 4.99 22.36 12.45
C LEU A 221 5.60 21.09 11.84
N PHE A 222 5.29 19.91 12.38
CA PHE A 222 5.76 18.65 11.81
C PHE A 222 5.25 18.42 10.38
N LEU A 223 3.96 18.66 10.12
CA LEU A 223 3.39 18.50 8.78
C LEU A 223 4.05 19.48 7.80
N THR A 224 4.18 20.75 8.19
CA THR A 224 4.81 21.80 7.37
C THR A 224 6.25 21.44 7.02
N ASN A 225 7.03 20.99 8.01
CA ASN A 225 8.40 20.57 7.84
C ASN A 225 8.50 19.34 6.90
N SER A 226 7.66 18.33 7.12
CA SER A 226 7.59 17.12 6.29
C SER A 226 7.31 17.46 4.83
N VAL A 227 6.29 18.29 4.57
CA VAL A 227 5.91 18.73 3.22
C VAL A 227 7.04 19.51 2.56
N THR A 228 7.70 20.40 3.30
CA THR A 228 8.81 21.21 2.78
C THR A 228 9.96 20.32 2.30
N GLN A 229 10.41 19.40 3.14
CA GLN A 229 11.54 18.53 2.83
C GLN A 229 11.19 17.51 1.75
N PHE A 230 9.97 16.94 1.77
CA PHE A 230 9.52 16.04 0.70
C PHE A 230 9.47 16.74 -0.65
N ASN A 231 8.97 17.99 -0.72
CA ASN A 231 8.97 18.77 -1.96
C ASN A 231 10.39 19.06 -2.45
N MET A 232 11.34 19.37 -1.55
CA MET A 232 12.75 19.56 -1.92
C MET A 232 13.37 18.29 -2.50
N ILE A 233 13.07 17.12 -1.91
CA ILE A 233 13.51 15.83 -2.43
C ILE A 233 12.89 15.58 -3.81
N TYR A 234 11.59 15.82 -3.97
CA TYR A 234 10.91 15.68 -5.26
C TYR A 234 11.58 16.52 -6.35
N GLU A 235 11.87 17.79 -6.09
CA GLU A 235 12.53 18.66 -7.09
C GLU A 235 13.94 18.17 -7.44
N LYS A 236 14.71 17.68 -6.45
CA LYS A 236 16.02 17.04 -6.67
C LYS A 236 15.90 15.82 -7.59
N VAL A 237 14.94 14.93 -7.31
CA VAL A 237 14.71 13.72 -8.10
C VAL A 237 14.22 14.05 -9.51
N ASN A 238 13.22 14.92 -9.64
CA ASN A 238 12.67 15.35 -10.92
C ASN A 238 13.75 15.97 -11.81
N THR A 239 14.58 16.86 -11.25
CA THR A 239 15.71 17.47 -11.98
C THR A 239 16.70 16.41 -12.45
N ALA A 240 17.04 15.44 -11.60
CA ALA A 240 17.98 14.37 -11.96
C ALA A 240 17.42 13.49 -13.10
N VAL A 241 16.14 13.10 -13.04
CA VAL A 241 15.49 12.32 -14.11
C VAL A 241 15.42 13.12 -15.41
N GLN A 242 15.15 14.43 -15.36
CA GLN A 242 15.15 15.28 -16.56
C GLN A 242 16.52 15.33 -17.25
N GLN A 243 17.62 15.20 -16.49
CA GLN A 243 18.99 15.19 -17.01
C GLN A 243 19.46 13.81 -17.49
N ALA A 244 18.72 12.73 -17.17
CA ALA A 244 19.03 11.38 -17.63
C ALA A 244 18.90 11.27 -19.17
N PRO A 245 19.57 10.30 -19.81
CA PRO A 245 19.44 10.06 -21.25
C PRO A 245 17.97 9.90 -21.69
N ASP A 246 17.64 10.40 -22.87
CA ASP A 246 16.27 10.29 -23.38
C ASP A 246 15.96 8.85 -23.81
N ASP A 247 14.98 8.25 -23.15
CA ASP A 247 14.35 7.00 -23.55
C ASP A 247 12.84 7.02 -23.22
N THR A 248 12.12 5.99 -23.66
CA THR A 248 10.68 5.86 -23.40
C THR A 248 10.36 5.72 -21.91
N TYR A 249 11.28 5.15 -21.13
CA TYR A 249 11.09 4.91 -19.71
C TYR A 249 11.21 6.21 -18.90
N LYS A 250 12.15 7.10 -19.24
CA LYS A 250 12.23 8.46 -18.71
C LYS A 250 10.90 9.20 -18.81
N THR A 251 10.26 9.13 -19.98
CA THR A 251 8.96 9.80 -20.22
C THR A 251 7.89 9.25 -19.29
N PHE A 252 7.85 7.92 -19.12
CA PHE A 252 6.96 7.26 -18.16
C PHE A 252 7.25 7.71 -16.72
N LEU A 253 8.52 7.71 -16.28
CA LEU A 253 8.92 8.11 -14.93
C LEU A 253 8.61 9.58 -14.61
N LEU A 254 8.78 10.50 -15.57
CA LEU A 254 8.41 11.90 -15.39
C LEU A 254 6.89 12.07 -15.21
N SER A 255 6.08 11.32 -15.97
CA SER A 255 4.63 11.28 -15.78
C SER A 255 4.26 10.73 -14.40
N TYR A 256 4.91 9.64 -13.99
CA TYR A 256 4.71 9.03 -12.69
C TYR A 256 5.04 10.01 -11.55
N LEU A 257 6.23 10.64 -11.57
CA LEU A 257 6.65 11.67 -10.62
C LEU A 257 5.64 12.82 -10.52
N GLN A 258 5.12 13.30 -11.65
CA GLN A 258 4.12 14.38 -11.65
C GLN A 258 2.82 13.95 -10.95
N LYS A 259 2.36 12.71 -11.15
CA LYS A 259 1.21 12.16 -10.42
C LYS A 259 1.51 12.04 -8.93
N THR A 260 2.68 11.52 -8.57
CA THR A 260 3.14 11.37 -7.18
C THR A 260 3.07 12.69 -6.42
N ILE A 261 3.68 13.76 -6.94
CA ILE A 261 3.70 15.05 -6.22
C ILE A 261 2.33 15.72 -6.15
N THR A 262 1.50 15.52 -7.18
CA THR A 262 0.16 16.11 -7.24
C THR A 262 -0.72 15.53 -6.14
N VAL A 263 -0.73 14.20 -5.99
CA VAL A 263 -1.58 13.53 -5.00
C VAL A 263 -0.95 13.59 -3.61
N TYR A 264 0.37 13.62 -3.47
CA TYR A 264 1.03 13.90 -2.19
C TYR A 264 0.56 15.25 -1.62
N LYS A 265 0.57 16.32 -2.43
CA LYS A 265 0.10 17.65 -1.99
C LYS A 265 -1.36 17.63 -1.54
N GLN A 266 -2.24 17.04 -2.35
CA GLN A 266 -3.65 16.88 -2.01
C GLN A 266 -3.84 16.09 -0.70
N THR A 267 -3.08 15.01 -0.52
CA THR A 267 -3.08 14.21 0.72
C THR A 267 -2.71 15.06 1.93
N THR A 268 -1.65 15.87 1.82
CA THR A 268 -1.16 16.72 2.91
C THR A 268 -2.09 17.89 3.23
N ASP A 269 -2.85 18.38 2.24
CA ASP A 269 -3.90 19.37 2.46
C ASP A 269 -5.02 18.81 3.34
N TYR A 270 -5.40 17.55 3.14
CA TYR A 270 -6.37 16.89 4.03
C TYR A 270 -5.83 16.65 5.44
N PHE A 271 -4.54 16.31 5.61
CA PHE A 271 -3.94 16.28 6.95
C PHE A 271 -3.98 17.65 7.63
N LYS A 272 -3.69 18.72 6.89
CA LYS A 272 -3.78 20.10 7.40
C LYS A 272 -5.21 20.43 7.80
N GLU A 273 -6.20 20.02 7.02
CA GLU A 273 -7.61 20.15 7.37
C GLU A 273 -7.93 19.43 8.69
N GLN A 274 -7.45 18.19 8.87
CA GLN A 274 -7.66 17.45 10.12
C GLN A 274 -7.07 18.17 11.33
N ILE A 275 -5.85 18.73 11.17
CA ILE A 275 -5.19 19.52 12.23
C ILE A 275 -6.04 20.73 12.62
N VAL A 276 -6.54 21.48 11.63
CA VAL A 276 -7.38 22.66 11.88
C VAL A 276 -8.69 22.27 12.57
N GLN A 277 -9.37 21.23 12.09
CA GLN A 277 -10.65 20.79 12.65
C GLN A 277 -10.51 20.23 14.08
N THR A 278 -9.35 19.69 14.42
CA THR A 278 -9.08 19.08 15.73
C THR A 278 -8.53 20.10 16.75
N GLN A 279 -8.04 21.26 16.29
CA GLN A 279 -7.30 22.23 17.11
C GLN A 279 -8.07 22.70 18.36
N GLN A 280 -9.36 23.02 18.23
CA GLN A 280 -10.17 23.48 19.35
C GLN A 280 -10.25 22.42 20.46
N PHE A 281 -10.61 21.18 20.09
CA PHE A 281 -10.73 20.07 21.04
C PHE A 281 -9.40 19.80 21.76
N ILE A 282 -8.27 19.86 21.05
CA ILE A 282 -6.95 19.69 21.67
C ILE A 282 -6.64 20.83 22.64
N SER A 283 -6.98 22.08 22.31
CA SER A 283 -6.74 23.23 23.19
C SER A 283 -7.50 23.17 24.51
N GLU A 284 -8.66 22.50 24.51
CA GLU A 284 -9.53 22.35 25.69
C GLU A 284 -9.13 21.16 26.58
N THR A 285 -8.41 20.17 26.03
CA THR A 285 -8.12 18.88 26.69
C THR A 285 -6.66 18.68 27.11
N GLY A 286 -5.78 19.62 26.78
CA GLY A 286 -4.44 19.72 27.38
C GLY A 286 -3.34 18.88 26.73
N ASP A 287 -2.20 18.77 27.43
CA ASP A 287 -0.93 18.27 26.85
C ASP A 287 -0.97 16.79 26.45
N ASN A 288 -1.74 15.96 27.17
CA ASN A 288 -1.90 14.53 26.84
C ASN A 288 -2.55 14.37 25.47
N SER A 289 -3.67 15.07 25.24
CA SER A 289 -4.36 15.09 23.95
C SER A 289 -3.47 15.63 22.83
N LYS A 290 -2.73 16.70 23.10
CA LYS A 290 -1.77 17.28 22.15
C LYS A 290 -0.71 16.25 21.73
N SER A 291 -0.12 15.54 22.70
CA SER A 291 0.87 14.49 22.42
C SER A 291 0.27 13.31 21.65
N ALA A 292 -0.94 12.88 22.02
CA ALA A 292 -1.63 11.78 21.33
C ALA A 292 -1.95 12.14 19.87
N PHE A 293 -2.46 13.34 19.62
CA PHE A 293 -2.76 13.81 18.27
C PHE A 293 -1.50 13.99 17.42
N TYR A 294 -0.44 14.57 17.99
CA TYR A 294 0.87 14.67 17.34
C TYR A 294 1.38 13.30 16.88
N LYS A 295 1.30 12.29 17.74
CA LYS A 295 1.73 10.92 17.40
C LYS A 295 0.88 10.29 16.29
N GLU A 296 -0.43 10.53 16.27
CA GLU A 296 -1.29 10.06 15.17
C GLU A 296 -0.87 10.67 13.83
N ILE A 297 -0.78 12.01 13.76
CA ILE A 297 -0.40 12.71 12.53
C ILE A 297 0.97 12.23 12.06
N THR A 298 1.91 12.06 12.99
CA THR A 298 3.26 11.55 12.69
C THR A 298 3.23 10.14 12.12
N GLN A 299 2.53 9.20 12.76
CA GLN A 299 2.43 7.81 12.29
C GLN A 299 1.79 7.72 10.90
N ARG A 300 0.68 8.43 10.69
CA ARG A 300 -0.03 8.40 9.41
C ARG A 300 0.76 9.08 8.29
N MET A 301 1.44 10.19 8.57
CA MET A 301 2.35 10.82 7.61
C MET A 301 3.57 9.96 7.30
N ASN A 302 4.07 9.17 8.26
CA ASN A 302 5.15 8.23 7.99
C ASN A 302 4.72 7.16 6.99
N SER A 303 3.54 6.54 7.16
CA SER A 303 2.99 5.59 6.18
C SER A 303 2.80 6.21 4.79
N ILE A 304 2.29 7.44 4.72
CA ILE A 304 2.18 8.18 3.45
C ILE A 304 3.55 8.46 2.83
N THR A 305 4.55 8.79 3.65
CA THR A 305 5.92 8.99 3.15
C THR A 305 6.47 7.69 2.56
N VAL A 306 6.27 6.54 3.21
CA VAL A 306 6.68 5.23 2.66
C VAL A 306 6.02 4.98 1.31
N PHE A 307 4.69 5.13 1.23
CA PHE A 307 3.89 4.91 0.03
C PHE A 307 4.41 5.66 -1.21
N TYR A 308 4.85 6.91 -1.04
CA TYR A 308 5.38 7.73 -2.14
C TYR A 308 6.90 7.65 -2.33
N SER A 309 7.66 7.35 -1.26
CA SER A 309 9.13 7.35 -1.31
C SER A 309 9.70 6.31 -2.27
N SER A 310 9.05 5.14 -2.41
CA SER A 310 9.54 4.07 -3.28
C SER A 310 9.61 4.51 -4.75
N ALA A 311 8.64 5.32 -5.20
CA ALA A 311 8.64 5.91 -6.54
C ALA A 311 9.77 6.93 -6.70
N LEU A 312 9.98 7.80 -5.70
CA LEU A 312 11.09 8.77 -5.71
C LEU A 312 12.45 8.08 -5.77
N ILE A 313 12.65 7.04 -4.96
CA ILE A 313 13.91 6.29 -4.91
C ILE A 313 14.16 5.60 -6.26
N LYS A 314 13.17 4.89 -6.81
CA LYS A 314 13.31 4.25 -8.13
C LYS A 314 13.66 5.26 -9.23
N CYS A 315 12.97 6.40 -9.25
CA CYS A 315 13.26 7.47 -10.20
C CYS A 315 14.68 8.04 -10.04
N TYR A 316 15.12 8.23 -8.79
CA TYR A 316 16.45 8.75 -8.52
C TYR A 316 17.54 7.74 -8.90
N GLN A 317 17.34 6.46 -8.60
CA GLN A 317 18.24 5.39 -9.02
C GLN A 317 18.31 5.27 -10.55
N TYR A 318 17.18 5.42 -11.24
CA TYR A 318 17.16 5.52 -12.70
C TYR A 318 18.02 6.66 -13.21
N SER A 319 18.01 7.83 -12.58
CA SER A 319 18.87 8.95 -12.99
C SER A 319 20.37 8.68 -12.81
N MET A 320 20.74 7.78 -11.89
CA MET A 320 22.14 7.39 -11.65
C MET A 320 22.61 6.30 -12.62
N ASN A 321 21.74 5.34 -12.93
CA ASN A 321 22.04 4.24 -13.83
C ASN A 321 20.83 3.83 -14.67
N SER A 322 20.52 4.64 -15.68
CA SER A 322 19.34 4.44 -16.55
C SER A 322 19.39 3.16 -17.36
N SER A 323 20.55 2.51 -17.47
CA SER A 323 20.73 1.24 -18.18
C SER A 323 20.30 0.02 -17.36
N SER A 324 20.30 0.13 -16.03
CA SER A 324 19.98 -0.98 -15.13
C SER A 324 18.61 -0.86 -14.49
N VAL A 325 18.12 0.37 -14.27
CA VAL A 325 16.84 0.60 -13.60
C VAL A 325 15.70 0.65 -14.60
N THR A 326 14.82 -0.33 -14.54
CA THR A 326 13.74 -0.52 -15.52
C THR A 326 12.40 -0.85 -14.86
N ILE A 327 11.34 -0.99 -15.65
CA ILE A 327 10.04 -1.40 -15.15
C ILE A 327 10.01 -2.85 -14.64
N TYR A 328 11.01 -3.66 -14.97
CA TYR A 328 11.14 -5.06 -14.55
C TYR A 328 11.77 -5.24 -13.16
N GLN A 329 12.01 -4.15 -12.45
CA GLN A 329 12.50 -4.18 -11.07
C GLN A 329 11.47 -3.56 -10.15
N SER A 330 11.14 -4.23 -9.05
CA SER A 330 10.24 -3.68 -8.05
C SER A 330 10.81 -2.39 -7.45
N GLU A 331 9.95 -1.41 -7.22
CA GLU A 331 10.30 -0.22 -6.46
C GLU A 331 10.88 -0.58 -5.09
N PHE A 332 10.23 -1.50 -4.38
CA PHE A 332 10.64 -1.89 -3.03
C PHE A 332 11.92 -2.73 -3.04
N ASP A 333 12.14 -3.58 -4.05
CA ASP A 333 13.42 -4.28 -4.22
C ASP A 333 14.56 -3.27 -4.43
N ILE A 334 14.35 -2.22 -5.24
CA ILE A 334 15.35 -1.16 -5.43
C ILE A 334 15.63 -0.43 -4.12
N VAL A 335 14.60 -0.14 -3.33
CA VAL A 335 14.79 0.45 -1.99
C VAL A 335 15.69 -0.45 -1.13
N ILE A 336 15.42 -1.76 -1.08
CA ILE A 336 16.18 -2.71 -0.25
C ILE A 336 17.62 -2.89 -0.74
N VAL A 337 17.79 -3.07 -2.06
CA VAL A 337 19.06 -3.53 -2.65
C VAL A 337 20.02 -2.36 -2.92
N GLU A 338 19.49 -1.23 -3.40
CA GLU A 338 20.30 -0.12 -3.90
C GLU A 338 20.42 1.03 -2.89
N THR A 339 19.82 0.89 -1.71
CA THR A 339 19.90 1.91 -0.66
C THR A 339 20.22 1.30 0.71
N THR A 340 20.68 2.14 1.64
CA THR A 340 20.83 1.75 3.04
C THR A 340 19.55 1.88 3.85
N ILE A 341 18.41 2.10 3.19
CA ILE A 341 17.07 2.16 3.79
C ILE A 341 16.60 0.71 4.01
N VAL A 342 17.37 -0.09 4.76
CA VAL A 342 17.03 -1.49 5.04
C VAL A 342 16.12 -1.58 6.29
N SER A 343 15.19 -2.53 6.23
CA SER A 343 13.78 -2.52 6.61
C SER A 343 13.40 -2.70 8.10
N SER A 344 12.51 -1.85 8.61
CA SER A 344 11.67 -2.15 9.79
C SER A 344 10.33 -2.84 9.44
N TYR A 345 10.03 -3.07 8.15
CA TYR A 345 8.77 -3.69 7.68
C TYR A 345 8.83 -5.21 7.44
N THR A 346 10.03 -5.82 7.42
CA THR A 346 10.23 -7.26 7.11
C THR A 346 9.96 -8.22 8.28
N GLU A 347 9.72 -7.74 9.50
CA GLU A 347 9.36 -8.63 10.62
C GLU A 347 7.92 -9.19 10.51
N THR A 348 7.05 -8.55 9.72
CA THR A 348 5.65 -8.97 9.57
C THR A 348 5.43 -10.02 8.48
N ILE A 349 6.27 -10.08 7.44
CA ILE A 349 6.14 -11.11 6.38
C ILE A 349 6.67 -12.47 6.88
N SER A 350 7.57 -12.47 7.87
CA SER A 350 8.17 -13.69 8.44
C SER A 350 7.30 -14.38 9.51
N SER A 351 6.25 -13.72 10.02
CA SER A 351 5.44 -14.23 11.14
C SER A 351 4.06 -14.77 10.74
N GLY A 352 3.74 -14.79 9.44
CA GLY A 352 2.53 -15.42 8.89
C GLY A 352 2.61 -16.95 8.75
N HIS A 353 3.57 -17.62 9.40
CA HIS A 353 3.61 -19.09 9.43
C HIS A 353 2.62 -19.64 10.46
N TYR A 354 1.52 -20.18 9.92
CA TYR A 354 0.68 -21.28 10.44
C TYR A 354 0.98 -21.77 11.86
N ASN A 355 -0.01 -21.59 12.75
CA ASN A 355 -0.41 -22.62 13.72
C ASN A 355 -1.81 -23.12 13.39
#